data_AF-A0A930VGB0-F1
#
_entry.id   AF-A0A930VGB0-F1
#
_cell.length_a   1.000
_cell.length_b   1.000
_cell.length_c   1.000
_cell.angle_alpha   90.00
_cell.angle_beta   90.00
_cell.angle_gamma   90.00
#
_symmetry.space_group_name_H-M   'P 1'
#
loop_
_entity.id
_entity.type
_entity.pdbx_description
1 polymer ?
#
loop_
_entity_poly.entity_id
_entity_poly.type
_entity_poly.pdbx_seq_one_letter_code
_entity_poly.pdbx_strand_id
1 'polypeptide(L)' 'MSETQPVLRIVKGDATPEEVAALVAVIASMGGGEPATPKPRSTWSHPARGVRSVHRHGPGAWRASGLPR' A
#
# COMPACT_ATOMS: atom_id res chain seq x y z
N MET A 1 16.84 -26.22 -29.79
CA MET A 1 17.63 -25.20 -29.07
C MET A 1 16.75 -23.97 -29.02
N SER A 2 16.06 -23.73 -27.91
CA SER A 2 15.15 -22.57 -27.81
C SER A 2 15.98 -21.30 -27.68
N GLU A 3 15.84 -20.40 -28.65
CA GLU A 3 16.42 -19.06 -28.56
C GLU A 3 15.69 -18.26 -27.47
N THR A 4 16.45 -17.81 -26.48
CA THR A 4 15.95 -16.92 -25.43
C THR A 4 15.68 -15.55 -26.06
N GLN A 5 14.41 -15.25 -26.30
CA GLN A 5 14.02 -13.91 -26.71
C GLN A 5 14.31 -12.90 -25.58
N PRO A 6 14.96 -11.76 -25.87
CA PRO A 6 15.28 -10.78 -24.86
C PRO A 6 14.00 -10.16 -24.30
N VAL A 7 13.92 -10.07 -22.98
CA VAL A 7 12.76 -9.50 -22.26
C VAL A 7 12.64 -7.98 -22.51
N LEU A 8 13.72 -7.33 -22.93
CA LEU A 8 13.77 -5.90 -23.24
C LEU A 8 14.58 -5.65 -24.52
N ARG A 9 14.05 -4.79 -25.40
CA ARG A 9 14.71 -4.34 -26.63
C ARG A 9 15.01 -2.85 -26.54
N ILE A 10 16.29 -2.49 -26.58
CA ILE A 10 16.73 -1.09 -26.65
C ILE A 10 16.55 -0.62 -28.09
N VAL A 11 15.66 0.36 -28.30
CA VAL A 11 15.36 0.91 -29.64
C VAL A 11 16.30 2.07 -29.99
N LYS A 12 16.70 2.86 -28.99
CA LYS A 12 17.65 3.98 -29.11
C LYS A 12 18.53 3.99 -27.86
N GLY A 13 19.84 3.83 -28.03
CA GLY A 13 20.81 3.67 -26.94
C GLY A 13 21.68 4.90 -26.68
N ASP A 14 21.54 5.94 -27.48
CA ASP A 14 22.36 7.15 -27.52
C ASP A 14 21.54 8.39 -27.11
N ALA A 15 20.84 8.29 -25.98
CA ALA A 15 20.15 9.46 -25.41
C ALA A 15 21.16 10.56 -25.11
N THR A 16 20.87 11.76 -25.61
CA THR A 16 21.65 12.97 -25.32
C THR A 16 21.54 13.32 -23.82
N PRO A 17 22.53 14.03 -23.24
CA PRO A 17 22.46 14.51 -21.86
C PRO A 17 21.17 15.29 -21.56
N GLU A 18 20.68 16.06 -22.53
CA GLU A 18 19.46 16.85 -22.45
C GLU A 18 18.21 15.97 -22.37
N GLU A 19 18.12 14.91 -23.19
CA GLU A 19 17.01 13.94 -23.15
C GLU A 19 16.98 13.19 -21.81
N VAL A 20 18.15 12.82 -21.27
CA VAL A 20 18.24 12.20 -19.94
C VAL A 20 17.76 13.18 -18.86
N ALA A 21 18.20 14.44 -18.92
CA ALA A 21 17.79 15.47 -17.96
C ALA A 21 16.27 15.71 -17.99
N ALA A 22 15.67 15.76 -19.18
CA ALA A 22 14.22 15.91 -19.33
C ALA A 22 13.44 14.76 -18.69
N LEU A 23 13.86 13.52 -18.91
CA LEU A 23 13.21 12.34 -18.32
C LEU A 23 13.35 12.33 -16.79
N VAL A 24 14.53 12.64 -16.27
CA VAL A 24 14.76 12.73 -14.82
C VAL A 24 13.89 13.84 -14.21
N ALA A 25 13.79 15.00 -14.86
CA ALA A 25 12.95 16.11 -14.39
C ALA A 25 11.47 15.72 -14.32
N VAL A 26 10.96 15.03 -15.36
CA VAL A 26 9.57 14.53 -15.37
C VAL A 26 9.35 13.53 -14.24
N ILE A 27 10.24 12.54 -14.08
CA ILE A 27 10.12 11.52 -13.03
C ILE A 27 10.20 12.14 -11.64
N ALA A 28 11.13 13.07 -11.42
CA ALA A 28 11.27 13.79 -10.17
C ALA A 28 10.02 14.62 -9.86
N SER A 29 9.38 15.22 -10.87
CA SER A 29 8.14 15.99 -10.71
C SER A 29 6.93 15.12 -10.34
N MET A 30 6.95 13.82 -10.68
CA MET A 30 5.91 12.86 -10.28
C MET A 30 6.08 12.39 -8.83
N GLY A 31 7.25 12.62 -8.22
CA GLY A 31 7.55 12.28 -6.83
C GLY A 31 7.15 13.38 -5.85
N GLY A 32 6.89 13.00 -4.60
CA GLY A 32 6.58 13.94 -3.51
C GLY A 32 5.09 14.14 -3.26
N GLY A 33 4.36 13.04 -3.08
CA GLY A 33 3.07 13.12 -2.40
C GLY A 33 3.26 13.51 -0.93
N GLU A 34 2.34 14.30 -0.39
CA GLU A 34 2.27 14.59 1.04
C GLU A 34 2.36 13.28 1.84
N PRO A 35 3.07 13.23 2.98
CA PRO A 35 3.12 12.03 3.80
C PRO A 35 1.71 11.49 4.01
N ALA A 36 1.48 10.25 3.57
CA ALA A 36 0.18 9.64 3.66
C ALA A 36 -0.31 9.71 5.11
N THR A 37 -1.51 10.24 5.32
CA THR A 37 -2.12 10.24 6.65
C THR A 37 -2.14 8.80 7.16
N PRO A 38 -1.73 8.55 8.42
CA PRO A 38 -1.75 7.19 8.95
C PRO A 38 -3.14 6.59 8.80
N LYS A 39 -3.23 5.48 8.07
CA LYS A 39 -4.49 4.77 7.87
C LYS A 39 -5.02 4.32 9.25
N PRO A 40 -6.31 4.49 9.55
CA PRO A 40 -6.89 3.93 10.77
C PRO A 40 -6.60 2.43 10.83
N ARG A 41 -6.22 1.94 12.01
CA ARG A 41 -5.95 0.52 12.24
C ARG A 41 -7.21 -0.29 11.91
N SER A 42 -7.01 -1.42 11.23
CA SER A 42 -8.11 -2.34 10.93
C SER A 42 -8.67 -2.94 12.22
N THR A 43 -9.95 -2.67 12.50
CA THR A 43 -10.71 -3.29 13.59
C THR A 43 -10.93 -4.80 13.36
N TRP A 44 -10.84 -5.26 12.10
CA TRP A 44 -10.94 -6.67 11.74
C TRP A 44 -9.68 -7.46 12.09
N SER A 45 -8.51 -6.81 11.99
CA SER A 45 -7.21 -7.43 12.27
C SER A 45 -6.74 -7.21 13.71
N HIS A 46 -7.63 -6.71 14.59
CA HIS A 46 -7.26 -6.39 15.97
C HIS A 46 -6.95 -7.67 16.76
N PRO A 47 -5.77 -7.82 17.41
CA PRO A 47 -5.37 -9.04 18.10
C PRO A 47 -6.35 -9.51 19.18
N ALA A 48 -7.08 -8.59 19.81
CA ALA A 48 -8.12 -8.92 20.79
C ALA A 48 -9.25 -9.81 20.23
N ARG A 49 -9.40 -9.94 18.90
CA ARG A 49 -10.34 -10.89 18.29
C ARG A 49 -9.83 -12.32 18.26
N GLY A 50 -8.52 -12.55 18.44
CA GLY A 50 -7.92 -13.88 18.54
C GLY A 50 -8.13 -14.53 19.92
N VAL A 51 -8.67 -13.80 20.90
CA VAL A 51 -8.92 -14.29 22.26
C VAL A 51 -10.37 -14.06 22.66
N ARG A 52 -10.94 -14.98 23.45
CA ARG A 52 -12.29 -14.83 23.98
C ARG A 52 -12.31 -13.69 25.00
N SER A 53 -13.15 -12.68 24.79
CA SER A 53 -13.42 -11.65 25.81
C SER A 53 -14.60 -12.04 26.71
N VAL A 54 -14.57 -11.62 27.97
CA VAL A 54 -15.68 -11.79 28.90
C VAL A 54 -16.86 -10.91 28.50
N HIS A 55 -18.05 -11.50 28.43
CA HIS A 55 -19.29 -10.76 28.23
C HIS A 55 -19.73 -10.15 29.57
N ARG A 56 -19.97 -8.83 29.59
CA ARG A 56 -20.53 -8.18 30.78
C ARG A 56 -22.02 -8.48 30.90
N HIS A 57 -22.53 -8.53 32.12
CA HIS A 57 -23.96 -8.50 32.39
C HIS A 57 -24.39 -7.04 32.62
N GLY A 58 -25.68 -6.75 32.38
CA GLY A 58 -26.27 -5.44 32.65
C GLY A 58 -26.98 -4.82 31.45
N PRO A 59 -27.67 -3.69 31.65
CA PRO A 59 -28.39 -2.99 30.59
C PRO A 59 -27.48 -2.68 29.38
N GLY A 60 -27.94 -3.02 28.18
CA GLY A 60 -27.20 -2.78 26.94
C GLY A 60 -26.08 -3.79 26.62
N ALA A 61 -25.72 -4.68 27.55
CA ALA A 61 -24.58 -5.58 27.36
C ALA A 61 -24.78 -6.61 26.22
N TRP A 62 -26.03 -7.07 26.00
CA TRP A 62 -26.35 -7.95 24.87
C TRP A 62 -26.19 -7.25 23.52
N ARG A 63 -26.56 -5.96 23.41
CA ARG A 63 -26.36 -5.19 22.17
C ARG A 63 -24.88 -4.92 21.92
N ALA A 64 -24.12 -4.64 22.98
CA ALA A 64 -22.69 -4.35 22.90
C ALA A 64 -21.82 -5.57 22.54
N SER A 65 -22.33 -6.80 22.65
CA SER A 65 -21.56 -8.02 22.33
C SER A 65 -21.26 -8.16 20.83
N GLY A 66 -22.13 -7.62 19.96
CA GLY A 66 -22.02 -7.73 18.51
C GLY A 66 -21.36 -6.54 17.80
N LEU A 67 -21.04 -5.47 18.51
CA LEU A 67 -20.44 -4.27 17.91
C LEU A 67 -18.91 -4.42 17.75
N PRO A 68 -18.31 -3.83 16.69
CA PRO A 68 -16.86 -3.76 16.57
C PRO A 68 -16.24 -3.05 17.79
N ARG A 69 -15.14 -3.60 18.32
CA ARG A 69 -14.29 -2.96 19.33
C ARG A 69 -12.96 -2.56 18.72
#